data_AF-A0A9P7U294-F1
#
_entry.id   AF-A0A9P7U294-F1
#
_cell.length_a   1.000
_cell.length_b   1.000
_cell.length_c   1.000
_cell.angle_alpha   90.00
_cell.angle_beta   90.00
_cell.angle_gamma   90.00
#
_symmetry.space_group_name_H-M   'P 1'
#
loop_
_entity.id
_entity.type
_entity.pdbx_description
1 polymer ?
#
loop_
_entity_poly.entity_id
_entity_poly.type
_entity_poly.pdbx_seq_one_letter_code
_entity_poly.pdbx_strand_id
1 'polypeptide(L)'
;MSCSVASPSLRDAPLCTTNQFFAGCTSDASVPVNLHVCAESRADALKHFQPSFGFARLPGHIYFNPASDILYFGPQDGYMAADAQFHTCLSMCDPSELASVRRIAISDALFWVGESYNSMTAASLTFEVFRQLSVRMPALQQIIFVPREQDEVSMPVLTEERMFQQIMMAIRTVSGDEPERRSQDMLSMIMTAVGMLSVFLHSERLAFIHSVFFLSRFHRTTIL
;
A
#
# COMPACT_ATOMS: atom_id res chain seq x y z
N MET A 1 60.99 -17.74 -6.19
CA MET A 1 60.17 -17.74 -7.42
C MET A 1 59.23 -18.94 -7.36
N SER A 2 57.98 -18.73 -7.81
CA SER A 2 56.78 -19.59 -7.80
C SER A 2 56.11 -19.90 -6.44
N CYS A 3 55.15 -19.06 -6.07
CA CYS A 3 54.01 -19.36 -5.20
C CYS A 3 52.89 -20.02 -6.04
N SER A 4 52.17 -21.02 -5.50
CA SER A 4 50.80 -21.44 -5.91
C SER A 4 50.28 -22.46 -4.87
N VAL A 5 49.77 -21.98 -3.73
CA VAL A 5 48.35 -21.82 -3.37
C VAL A 5 47.56 -23.13 -3.41
N ALA A 6 47.38 -23.70 -2.21
CA ALA A 6 46.49 -24.81 -1.92
C ALA A 6 45.03 -24.43 -2.26
N SER A 7 44.33 -25.34 -2.92
CA SER A 7 42.88 -25.27 -3.12
C SER A 7 42.15 -25.35 -1.77
N PRO A 8 41.29 -24.39 -1.40
CA PRO A 8 40.36 -24.59 -0.32
C PRO A 8 39.11 -25.29 -0.87
N SER A 9 38.81 -26.42 -0.25
CA SER A 9 37.61 -27.21 -0.39
C SER A 9 36.32 -26.38 -0.39
N LEU A 10 35.37 -26.85 -1.20
CA LEU A 10 33.94 -26.54 -1.19
C LEU A 10 33.47 -26.16 0.22
N ARG A 11 33.15 -24.88 0.40
CA ARG A 11 32.45 -24.42 1.60
C ARG A 11 31.05 -25.01 1.56
N ASP A 12 30.72 -25.75 2.61
CA ASP A 12 29.36 -26.12 2.97
C ASP A 12 28.45 -24.90 2.80
N ALA A 13 27.44 -25.03 1.95
CA ALA A 13 26.36 -24.07 1.88
C ALA A 13 25.73 -23.99 3.29
N PRO A 14 25.53 -22.80 3.88
CA PRO A 14 24.68 -22.73 5.04
C PRO A 14 23.30 -23.18 4.59
N LEU A 15 22.83 -24.29 5.16
CA LEU A 15 21.43 -24.68 5.17
C LEU A 15 20.65 -23.49 5.73
N CYS A 16 20.09 -22.68 4.84
CA CYS A 16 19.15 -21.63 5.18
C CYS A 16 17.81 -22.30 5.49
N THR A 17 17.75 -22.98 6.62
CA THR A 17 16.52 -23.36 7.30
C THR A 17 16.43 -22.59 8.60
N THR A 18 16.50 -21.26 8.51
CA THR A 18 15.81 -20.44 9.49
C THR A 18 14.37 -20.32 9.00
N ASN A 19 13.50 -21.11 9.63
CA ASN A 19 12.05 -20.88 9.60
C ASN A 19 11.81 -19.54 10.31
N GLN A 20 12.14 -18.44 9.63
CA GLN A 20 11.86 -17.09 10.11
C GLN A 20 10.34 -16.98 10.12
N PHE A 21 9.77 -17.03 11.33
CA PHE A 21 8.37 -16.77 11.54
C PHE A 21 8.09 -15.34 11.08
N PHE A 22 7.58 -15.22 9.87
CA PHE A 22 7.10 -13.97 9.32
C PHE A 22 5.59 -13.92 9.51
N ALA A 23 5.10 -12.86 10.13
CA ALA A 23 3.72 -12.44 10.02
C ALA A 23 3.73 -10.97 9.65
N GLY A 24 2.99 -10.62 8.60
CA GLY A 24 3.02 -9.27 8.05
C GLY A 24 2.40 -9.21 6.68
N CYS A 25 2.60 -8.07 6.05
CA CYS A 25 2.16 -7.77 4.71
C CYS A 25 3.14 -8.36 3.69
N THR A 26 2.64 -9.06 2.67
CA THR A 26 3.43 -9.49 1.52
C THR A 26 3.29 -8.51 0.38
N SER A 27 4.24 -8.50 -0.54
CA SER A 27 4.04 -7.80 -1.80
C SER A 27 4.58 -8.51 -3.02
N ASP A 28 3.86 -8.31 -4.12
CA ASP A 28 4.18 -8.83 -5.44
C ASP A 28 5.11 -7.88 -6.22
N ALA A 29 5.40 -6.69 -5.67
CA ALA A 29 6.37 -5.77 -6.26
C ALA A 29 7.77 -6.41 -6.30
N SER A 30 8.46 -6.24 -7.43
CA SER A 30 9.83 -6.70 -7.58
C SER A 30 10.75 -6.03 -6.55
N VAL A 31 11.60 -6.80 -5.89
CA VAL A 31 12.61 -6.25 -4.99
C VAL A 31 13.55 -5.32 -5.79
N PRO A 32 13.85 -4.11 -5.29
CA PRO A 32 14.73 -3.17 -5.96
C PRO A 32 16.07 -3.80 -6.39
N VAL A 33 16.41 -3.71 -7.67
CA VAL A 33 17.57 -4.39 -8.27
C VAL A 33 18.88 -4.04 -7.56
N ASN A 34 19.02 -2.78 -7.13
CA ASN A 34 20.18 -2.27 -6.39
C ASN A 34 20.44 -3.00 -5.05
N LEU A 35 19.45 -3.69 -4.46
CA LEU A 35 19.66 -4.54 -3.27
C LEU A 35 20.44 -5.83 -3.60
N HIS A 36 20.49 -6.22 -4.87
CA HIS A 36 21.04 -7.49 -5.33
C HIS A 36 22.33 -7.39 -6.17
N VAL A 37 22.78 -6.19 -6.57
CA VAL A 37 23.94 -6.02 -7.46
C VAL A 37 25.28 -6.28 -6.76
N CYS A 38 25.64 -5.43 -5.78
CA CYS A 38 26.91 -5.52 -5.05
C CYS A 38 26.76 -4.94 -3.64
N ALA A 39 27.77 -5.13 -2.79
CA ALA A 39 27.73 -4.68 -1.40
C ALA A 39 27.57 -3.16 -1.26
N GLU A 40 28.23 -2.38 -2.13
CA GLU A 40 28.15 -0.91 -2.14
C GLU A 40 26.76 -0.44 -2.57
N SER A 41 26.24 -0.97 -3.68
CA SER A 41 24.89 -0.66 -4.19
C SER A 41 23.81 -1.02 -3.17
N ARG A 42 23.95 -2.17 -2.49
CA ARG A 42 23.04 -2.57 -1.41
C ARG A 42 23.10 -1.61 -0.23
N ALA A 43 24.29 -1.23 0.22
CA ALA A 43 24.46 -0.29 1.32
C ALA A 43 23.85 1.07 1.00
N ASP A 44 23.91 1.51 -0.26
CA ASP A 44 23.27 2.74 -0.71
C ASP A 44 21.74 2.62 -0.81
N ALA A 45 21.24 1.49 -1.35
CA ALA A 45 19.81 1.21 -1.44
C ALA A 45 19.14 1.19 -0.05
N LEU A 46 19.78 0.58 0.94
CA LEU A 46 19.27 0.49 2.32
C LEU A 46 19.22 1.84 3.06
N LYS A 47 19.76 2.92 2.49
CA LYS A 47 19.52 4.28 3.03
C LYS A 47 18.12 4.79 2.72
N HIS A 48 17.51 4.26 1.65
CA HIS A 48 16.23 4.73 1.10
C HIS A 48 15.12 3.70 1.29
N PHE A 49 15.44 2.41 1.17
CA PHE A 49 14.50 1.31 1.31
C PHE A 49 14.66 0.64 2.67
N GLN A 50 13.59 0.61 3.45
CA GLN A 50 13.55 -0.10 4.74
C GLN A 50 12.60 -1.29 4.63
N PRO A 51 12.94 -2.44 5.24
CA PRO A 51 11.96 -3.51 5.45
C PRO A 51 10.82 -2.99 6.34
N SER A 52 9.59 -3.06 5.84
CA SER A 52 8.40 -2.47 6.50
C SER A 52 7.18 -3.37 6.42
N PHE A 53 6.16 -3.00 7.19
CA PHE A 53 4.83 -3.60 7.26
C PHE A 53 4.80 -5.02 7.83
N GLY A 54 5.56 -5.22 8.92
CA GLY A 54 5.49 -6.43 9.75
C GLY A 54 4.34 -6.38 10.76
N PHE A 55 3.87 -7.53 11.22
CA PHE A 55 2.77 -7.64 12.19
C PHE A 55 3.26 -8.08 13.57
N ALA A 56 2.54 -7.65 14.61
CA ALA A 56 2.80 -8.07 15.99
C ALA A 56 4.26 -7.85 16.42
N ARG A 57 4.87 -6.75 15.95
CA ARG A 57 6.28 -6.38 16.18
C ARG A 57 7.30 -7.33 15.55
N LEU A 58 6.86 -8.21 14.66
CA LEU A 58 7.76 -8.95 13.79
C LEU A 58 8.31 -8.02 12.70
N PRO A 59 9.53 -8.27 12.21
CA PRO A 59 10.10 -7.49 11.12
C PRO A 59 9.21 -7.51 9.88
N GLY A 60 9.10 -6.35 9.22
CA GLY A 60 8.57 -6.26 7.87
C GLY A 60 9.57 -6.82 6.85
N HIS A 61 9.07 -7.24 5.69
CA HIS A 61 9.90 -7.78 4.61
C HIS A 61 9.65 -7.09 3.26
N ILE A 62 8.77 -6.10 3.23
CA ILE A 62 8.55 -5.25 2.07
C ILE A 62 9.59 -4.13 2.12
N TYR A 63 10.47 -4.06 1.12
CA TYR A 63 11.44 -2.96 1.01
C TYR A 63 10.74 -1.69 0.53
N PHE A 64 10.29 -0.85 1.44
CA PHE A 64 9.52 0.35 1.15
C PHE A 64 10.37 1.62 1.25
N ASN A 65 10.24 2.50 0.27
CA ASN A 65 10.78 3.85 0.26
C ASN A 65 9.63 4.88 0.31
N PRO A 66 9.41 5.54 1.45
CA PRO A 66 8.33 6.51 1.61
C PRO A 66 8.38 7.69 0.62
N ALA A 67 9.55 7.99 0.06
CA ALA A 67 9.72 9.10 -0.88
C ALA A 67 9.37 8.75 -2.33
N SER A 68 9.41 7.48 -2.75
CA SER A 68 9.13 7.04 -4.13
C SER A 68 7.92 6.12 -4.26
N ASP A 69 7.65 5.30 -3.25
CA ASP A 69 6.72 4.20 -3.38
C ASP A 69 5.29 4.61 -3.00
N ILE A 70 4.33 3.79 -3.43
CA ILE A 70 2.90 3.96 -3.19
C ILE A 70 2.38 2.70 -2.51
N LEU A 71 1.74 2.87 -1.35
CA LEU A 71 1.07 1.78 -0.65
C LEU A 71 -0.27 1.49 -1.33
N TYR A 72 -0.48 0.28 -1.86
CA TYR A 72 -1.71 -0.04 -2.59
C TYR A 72 -2.57 -1.07 -1.85
N PHE A 73 -3.82 -0.70 -1.60
CA PHE A 73 -4.88 -1.60 -1.12
C PHE A 73 -5.75 -2.01 -2.30
N GLY A 74 -5.43 -3.18 -2.86
CA GLY A 74 -6.09 -3.73 -4.05
C GLY A 74 -7.37 -4.49 -3.75
N PRO A 75 -8.07 -4.94 -4.80
CA PRO A 75 -9.19 -5.86 -4.65
C PRO A 75 -8.72 -7.18 -4.03
N GLN A 76 -9.60 -7.80 -3.25
CA GLN A 76 -9.39 -9.12 -2.66
C GLN A 76 -10.63 -9.97 -2.82
N ASP A 77 -10.43 -11.25 -3.11
CA ASP A 77 -11.53 -12.20 -3.25
C ASP A 77 -12.20 -12.45 -1.90
N GLY A 78 -13.52 -12.29 -1.87
CA GLY A 78 -14.36 -12.57 -0.71
C GLY A 78 -15.14 -11.37 -0.21
N TYR A 79 -16.19 -11.65 0.55
CA TYR A 79 -17.06 -10.62 1.11
C TYR A 79 -16.28 -9.72 2.07
N MET A 80 -16.17 -8.43 1.71
CA MET A 80 -15.42 -7.41 2.47
C MET A 80 -13.94 -7.73 2.67
N ALA A 81 -13.34 -8.58 1.83
CA ALA A 81 -11.94 -8.99 1.99
C ALA A 81 -10.97 -7.80 1.84
N ALA A 82 -11.23 -6.89 0.90
CA ALA A 82 -10.41 -5.69 0.68
C ALA A 82 -10.49 -4.71 1.86
N ASP A 83 -11.69 -4.50 2.40
CA ASP A 83 -11.93 -3.69 3.60
C ASP A 83 -11.25 -4.29 4.85
N ALA A 84 -11.45 -5.59 5.08
CA ALA A 84 -10.80 -6.31 6.18
C ALA A 84 -9.28 -6.26 6.08
N GLN A 85 -8.74 -6.29 4.85
CA GLN A 85 -7.31 -6.12 4.59
C GLN A 85 -6.81 -4.74 4.99
N PHE A 86 -7.51 -3.69 4.55
CA PHE A 86 -7.18 -2.33 4.90
C PHE A 86 -7.12 -2.16 6.43
N HIS A 87 -8.17 -2.57 7.14
CA HIS A 87 -8.24 -2.43 8.60
C HIS A 87 -7.20 -3.29 9.34
N THR A 88 -6.93 -4.51 8.86
CA THR A 88 -5.90 -5.37 9.45
C THR A 88 -4.52 -4.73 9.33
N CYS A 89 -4.16 -4.22 8.14
CA CYS A 89 -2.89 -3.54 7.92
C CYS A 89 -2.75 -2.33 8.86
N LEU A 90 -3.76 -1.44 8.89
CA LEU A 90 -3.72 -0.26 9.75
C LEU A 90 -3.66 -0.60 11.25
N SER A 91 -4.25 -1.71 11.68
CA SER A 91 -4.25 -2.12 13.07
C SER A 91 -2.96 -2.84 13.50
N MET A 92 -2.32 -3.58 12.60
CA MET A 92 -1.26 -4.53 12.95
C MET A 92 0.15 -4.07 12.60
N CYS A 93 0.30 -3.17 11.63
CA CYS A 93 1.59 -2.56 11.27
C CYS A 93 2.10 -1.63 12.37
N ASP A 94 3.42 -1.42 12.41
CA ASP A 94 4.02 -0.46 13.33
C ASP A 94 3.49 0.97 13.02
N PRO A 95 3.02 1.72 14.03
CA PRO A 95 2.52 3.08 13.81
C PRO A 95 3.55 4.02 13.17
N SER A 96 4.84 3.84 13.44
CA SER A 96 5.90 4.66 12.86
C SER A 96 6.11 4.39 11.36
N GLU A 97 5.92 3.14 10.93
CA GLU A 97 5.96 2.77 9.51
C GLU A 97 4.78 3.37 8.76
N LEU A 98 3.56 3.24 9.30
CA LEU A 98 2.35 3.86 8.73
C LEU A 98 2.46 5.38 8.70
N ALA A 99 3.02 5.99 9.75
CA ALA A 99 3.21 7.44 9.81
C ALA A 99 4.19 7.98 8.77
N SER A 100 5.06 7.13 8.22
CA SER A 100 6.00 7.52 7.16
C SER A 100 5.36 7.54 5.77
N VAL A 101 4.22 6.86 5.57
CA VAL A 101 3.58 6.71 4.26
C VAL A 101 3.14 8.07 3.71
N ARG A 102 3.60 8.40 2.50
CA ARG A 102 3.30 9.67 1.81
C ARG A 102 2.28 9.54 0.69
N ARG A 103 2.13 8.35 0.11
CA ARG A 103 1.19 8.11 -0.98
C ARG A 103 0.52 6.77 -0.81
N ILE A 104 -0.80 6.77 -1.00
CA ILE A 104 -1.63 5.57 -0.93
C ILE A 104 -2.50 5.48 -2.18
N ALA A 105 -2.66 4.27 -2.70
CA ALA A 105 -3.65 3.94 -3.70
C ALA A 105 -4.70 3.01 -3.07
N ILE A 106 -5.97 3.25 -3.36
CA ILE A 106 -7.11 2.53 -2.80
C ILE A 106 -7.98 2.08 -3.95
N SER A 107 -8.15 0.77 -4.08
CA SER A 107 -9.12 0.22 -5.02
C SER A 107 -10.53 0.57 -4.58
N ASP A 108 -11.36 0.97 -5.53
CA ASP A 108 -12.77 1.22 -5.32
C ASP A 108 -13.50 -0.04 -4.79
N ALA A 109 -12.94 -1.24 -4.99
CA ALA A 109 -13.43 -2.48 -4.38
C ALA A 109 -13.57 -2.43 -2.85
N LEU A 110 -12.81 -1.57 -2.15
CA LEU A 110 -12.94 -1.38 -0.70
C LEU A 110 -14.33 -0.85 -0.31
N PHE A 111 -15.02 -0.17 -1.21
CA PHE A 111 -16.28 0.52 -0.91
C PHE A 111 -17.53 -0.25 -1.36
N TRP A 112 -17.36 -1.49 -1.79
CA TRP A 112 -18.44 -2.36 -2.24
C TRP A 112 -18.77 -3.41 -1.18
N VAL A 113 -20.07 -3.68 -1.05
CA VAL A 113 -20.57 -4.75 -0.18
C VAL A 113 -21.28 -5.77 -1.06
N GLY A 114 -20.60 -6.89 -1.33
CA GLY A 114 -21.06 -7.89 -2.29
C GLY A 114 -20.92 -7.41 -3.74
N GLU A 115 -21.88 -7.78 -4.59
CA GLU A 115 -21.84 -7.49 -6.04
C GLU A 115 -22.51 -6.16 -6.41
N SER A 116 -23.24 -5.54 -5.48
CA SER A 116 -24.08 -4.37 -5.75
C SER A 116 -23.48 -3.10 -5.16
N TYR A 117 -23.43 -2.03 -5.95
CA TYR A 117 -23.04 -0.72 -5.45
C TYR A 117 -24.18 -0.06 -4.64
N ASN A 118 -23.87 0.45 -3.46
CA ASN A 118 -24.75 1.29 -2.67
C ASN A 118 -24.04 2.60 -2.30
N SER A 119 -24.56 3.73 -2.79
CA SER A 119 -23.91 5.03 -2.63
C SER A 119 -23.76 5.49 -1.18
N MET A 120 -24.75 5.22 -0.33
CA MET A 120 -24.72 5.61 1.07
C MET A 120 -23.69 4.78 1.84
N THR A 121 -23.69 3.46 1.65
CA THR A 121 -22.70 2.56 2.25
C THR A 121 -21.29 2.90 1.77
N ALA A 122 -21.10 3.10 0.47
CA ALA A 122 -19.80 3.45 -0.10
C ALA A 122 -19.27 4.79 0.43
N ALA A 123 -20.14 5.80 0.57
CA ALA A 123 -19.76 7.09 1.18
C ALA A 123 -19.38 6.93 2.66
N SER A 124 -20.11 6.12 3.44
CA SER A 124 -19.77 5.84 4.84
C SER A 124 -18.44 5.09 4.99
N LEU A 125 -18.17 4.10 4.14
CA LEU A 125 -16.88 3.39 4.13
C LEU A 125 -15.74 4.32 3.71
N THR A 126 -15.97 5.19 2.73
CA THR A 126 -14.99 6.19 2.29
C THR A 126 -14.66 7.18 3.42
N PHE A 127 -15.67 7.62 4.16
CA PHE A 127 -15.49 8.45 5.35
C PHE A 127 -14.62 7.76 6.40
N GLU A 128 -14.90 6.50 6.72
CA GLU A 128 -14.12 5.77 7.72
C GLU A 128 -12.67 5.55 7.28
N VAL A 129 -12.46 5.27 5.98
CA VAL A 129 -11.11 5.23 5.39
C VAL A 129 -10.38 6.56 5.60
N PHE A 130 -10.98 7.70 5.27
CA PHE A 130 -10.37 9.02 5.47
C PHE A 130 -10.06 9.30 6.95
N ARG A 131 -10.98 8.93 7.84
CA ARG A 131 -10.78 9.06 9.27
C ARG A 131 -9.57 8.25 9.74
N GLN A 132 -9.45 6.99 9.32
CA GLN A 132 -8.31 6.15 9.69
C GLN A 132 -7.00 6.66 9.10
N LEU A 133 -6.98 7.10 7.83
CA LEU A 133 -5.79 7.65 7.19
C LEU A 133 -5.30 8.93 7.88
N SER A 134 -6.21 9.84 8.23
CA SER A 134 -5.82 11.09 8.92
C SER A 134 -5.18 10.85 10.29
N VAL A 135 -5.55 9.76 10.97
CA VAL A 135 -4.98 9.39 12.26
C VAL A 135 -3.68 8.59 12.11
N ARG A 136 -3.62 7.65 11.16
CA ARG A 136 -2.53 6.67 11.06
C ARG A 136 -1.40 7.08 10.12
N MET A 137 -1.66 7.98 9.17
CA MET A 137 -0.70 8.41 8.14
C MET A 137 -0.56 9.94 8.11
N PRO A 138 -0.05 10.58 9.17
CA PRO A 138 0.09 12.04 9.23
C PRO A 138 1.00 12.64 8.14
N ALA A 139 1.91 11.87 7.54
CA ALA A 139 2.76 12.32 6.44
C ALA A 139 2.14 12.13 5.05
N LEU A 140 0.87 11.72 4.97
CA LEU A 140 0.20 11.44 3.70
C LEU A 140 0.04 12.72 2.87
N GLN A 141 0.44 12.65 1.60
CA GLN A 141 0.46 13.76 0.66
C GLN A 141 -0.50 13.51 -0.52
N GLN A 142 -0.77 12.24 -0.83
CA GLN A 142 -1.59 11.87 -1.98
C GLN A 142 -2.41 10.62 -1.69
N ILE A 143 -3.70 10.67 -2.02
CA ILE A 143 -4.60 9.52 -2.09
C ILE A 143 -4.98 9.32 -3.56
N ILE A 144 -4.84 8.10 -4.05
CA ILE A 144 -5.18 7.73 -5.42
C ILE A 144 -6.34 6.74 -5.35
N PHE A 145 -7.44 7.05 -6.02
CA PHE A 145 -8.54 6.11 -6.16
C PHE A 145 -8.41 5.34 -7.47
N VAL A 146 -8.40 4.01 -7.36
CA VAL A 146 -8.24 3.09 -8.49
C VAL A 146 -9.58 2.42 -8.76
N PRO A 147 -10.19 2.58 -9.95
CA PRO A 147 -11.43 1.89 -10.29
C PRO A 147 -11.29 0.36 -10.14
N ARG A 148 -12.42 -0.32 -10.00
CA ARG A 148 -12.43 -1.78 -10.07
C ARG A 148 -12.16 -2.23 -11.50
N GLU A 149 -11.37 -3.29 -11.68
CA GLU A 149 -11.10 -3.86 -13.01
C GLU A 149 -12.40 -4.19 -13.78
N GLN A 150 -13.46 -4.63 -13.07
CA GLN A 150 -14.75 -4.91 -13.70
C GLN A 150 -15.44 -3.65 -14.26
N ASP A 151 -15.22 -2.49 -13.65
CA ASP A 151 -15.86 -1.22 -14.02
C ASP A 151 -15.05 -0.47 -15.10
N GLU A 152 -13.72 -0.65 -15.12
CA GLU A 152 -12.84 -0.04 -16.13
C GLU A 152 -13.21 -0.45 -17.57
N VAL A 153 -13.64 -1.71 -17.75
CA VAL A 153 -13.97 -2.28 -19.06
C VAL A 153 -15.35 -1.83 -19.55
N SER A 154 -16.26 -1.50 -18.63
CA SER A 154 -17.68 -1.28 -18.95
C SER A 154 -17.96 0.16 -19.38
N MET A 155 -17.68 1.15 -18.51
CA MET A 155 -17.99 2.57 -18.76
C MET A 155 -17.07 3.49 -17.90
N PRO A 156 -15.90 3.91 -18.40
CA PRO A 156 -14.91 4.62 -17.58
C PRO A 156 -15.40 5.99 -17.08
N VAL A 157 -16.08 6.77 -17.93
CA VAL A 157 -16.59 8.11 -17.56
C VAL A 157 -17.66 8.04 -16.46
N LEU A 158 -18.55 7.04 -16.52
CA LEU A 158 -19.58 6.86 -15.48
C LEU A 158 -18.97 6.38 -14.16
N THR A 159 -17.91 5.57 -14.25
CA THR A 159 -17.18 5.08 -13.07
C THR A 159 -16.46 6.23 -12.37
N GLU A 160 -15.80 7.09 -13.14
CA GLU A 160 -15.13 8.29 -12.65
C GLU A 160 -16.10 9.25 -11.96
N GLU A 161 -17.23 9.56 -12.59
CA GLU A 161 -18.26 10.43 -12.00
C GLU A 161 -18.87 9.82 -10.72
N ARG A 162 -19.17 8.51 -10.72
CA ARG A 162 -19.68 7.83 -9.51
C ARG A 162 -18.68 7.94 -8.36
N MET A 163 -17.41 7.61 -8.62
CA MET A 163 -16.35 7.66 -7.61
C MET A 163 -16.16 9.09 -7.11
N PHE A 164 -16.20 10.08 -8.01
CA PHE A 164 -16.16 11.50 -7.63
C PHE A 164 -17.27 11.85 -6.64
N GLN A 165 -18.52 11.51 -6.97
CA GLN A 165 -19.67 11.84 -6.12
C GLN A 165 -19.55 11.16 -4.75
N GLN A 166 -19.16 9.88 -4.71
CA GLN A 166 -18.92 9.15 -3.47
C GLN A 166 -17.86 9.83 -2.59
N ILE A 167 -16.72 10.20 -3.17
CA ILE A 167 -15.62 10.88 -2.48
C ILE A 167 -16.08 12.25 -1.97
N MET A 168 -16.74 13.04 -2.81
CA MET A 168 -17.24 14.36 -2.44
C MET A 168 -18.29 14.29 -1.34
N MET A 169 -19.15 13.27 -1.34
CA MET A 169 -20.09 13.02 -0.24
C MET A 169 -19.36 12.72 1.07
N ALA A 170 -18.36 11.83 1.04
CA ALA A 170 -17.58 11.50 2.22
C ALA A 170 -16.83 12.73 2.79
N ILE A 171 -16.20 13.54 1.93
CA ILE A 171 -15.52 14.78 2.33
C ILE A 171 -16.47 15.73 3.07
N ARG A 172 -17.68 15.92 2.54
CA ARG A 172 -18.70 16.78 3.14
C ARG A 172 -19.10 16.27 4.53
N THR A 173 -19.21 14.96 4.70
CA THR A 173 -19.49 14.34 6.00
C THR A 173 -18.36 14.59 7.00
N VAL A 174 -17.08 14.43 6.62
CA VAL A 174 -15.98 14.72 7.57
C VAL A 174 -15.87 16.20 7.93
N SER A 175 -16.17 17.08 6.98
CA SER A 175 -16.13 18.53 7.22
C SER A 175 -17.22 18.99 8.20
N GLY A 176 -18.29 18.21 8.35
CA GLY A 176 -19.41 18.51 9.26
C GLY A 176 -19.23 18.04 10.69
N ASP A 177 -18.38 17.03 10.95
CA ASP A 177 -18.27 16.32 12.23
C ASP A 177 -17.05 16.73 13.09
N GLU A 178 -16.02 17.37 12.52
CA GLU A 178 -14.73 17.63 13.20
C GLU A 178 -14.46 19.14 13.46
N PRO A 179 -13.76 19.49 14.57
CA PRO A 179 -13.38 20.86 14.86
C PRO A 179 -12.48 21.45 13.77
N GLU A 180 -12.84 22.66 13.34
CA GLU A 180 -12.43 23.43 12.15
C GLU A 180 -10.94 23.35 11.73
N ARG A 181 -10.02 23.12 12.67
CA ARG A 181 -8.57 23.11 12.45
C ARG A 181 -8.03 21.78 11.90
N ARG A 182 -8.58 20.63 12.29
CA ARG A 182 -8.22 19.30 11.71
C ARG A 182 -8.86 19.09 10.35
N SER A 183 -10.05 19.65 10.17
CA SER A 183 -10.80 19.62 8.91
C SER A 183 -10.04 20.33 7.78
N GLN A 184 -9.32 21.43 8.05
CA GLN A 184 -8.53 22.14 7.04
C GLN A 184 -7.30 21.35 6.54
N ASP A 185 -6.54 20.72 7.44
CA ASP A 185 -5.40 19.88 7.05
C ASP A 185 -5.86 18.67 6.24
N MET A 186 -6.95 18.04 6.68
CA MET A 186 -7.53 16.88 6.00
C MET A 186 -8.19 17.26 4.66
N LEU A 187 -8.84 18.42 4.56
CA LEU A 187 -9.38 18.94 3.30
C LEU A 187 -8.28 19.30 2.30
N SER A 188 -7.14 19.84 2.75
CA SER A 188 -6.00 20.12 1.88
C SER A 188 -5.39 18.84 1.30
N MET A 189 -5.33 17.77 2.11
CA MET A 189 -4.88 16.44 1.72
C MET A 189 -5.84 15.79 0.70
N ILE A 190 -7.16 15.90 0.93
CA ILE A 190 -8.16 15.29 0.05
C ILE A 190 -8.36 16.09 -1.25
N MET A 191 -8.23 17.43 -1.25
CA MET A 191 -8.33 18.23 -2.47
C MET A 191 -7.16 18.00 -3.45
N THR A 192 -6.04 17.46 -2.94
CA THR A 192 -4.92 16.99 -3.78
C THR A 192 -5.16 15.58 -4.34
N ALA A 193 -6.17 14.85 -3.85
CA ALA A 193 -6.49 13.47 -4.23
C ALA A 193 -7.27 13.34 -5.56
N VAL A 194 -7.85 14.42 -6.09
CA VAL A 194 -8.57 14.41 -7.38
C VAL A 194 -7.59 14.57 -8.54
N GLY A 195 -6.64 13.64 -8.64
CA GLY A 195 -5.90 13.35 -9.87
C GLY A 195 -6.45 12.05 -10.45
N MET A 196 -7.60 12.11 -11.13
CA MET A 196 -8.28 10.93 -11.66
C MET A 196 -7.42 10.27 -12.75
N LEU A 197 -7.09 9.01 -12.50
CA LEU A 197 -6.04 8.29 -13.19
C LEU A 197 -6.55 7.57 -14.46
N SER A 198 -7.51 8.15 -15.20
CA SER A 198 -7.90 7.56 -16.51
C SER A 198 -6.80 7.75 -17.57
N VAL A 199 -5.87 8.71 -17.36
CA VAL A 199 -4.79 9.02 -18.32
C VAL A 199 -3.48 8.27 -18.06
N PHE A 200 -3.23 7.78 -16.84
CA PHE A 200 -1.93 7.19 -16.47
C PHE A 200 -1.80 5.70 -16.77
N LEU A 201 -2.90 4.96 -16.92
CA LEU A 201 -2.84 3.53 -17.26
C LEU A 201 -2.69 3.27 -18.77
N HIS A 202 -3.01 4.25 -19.63
CA HIS A 202 -3.03 4.06 -21.09
C HIS A 202 -1.89 4.74 -21.87
N SER A 203 -1.14 5.67 -21.28
CA SER A 203 -0.05 6.37 -21.98
C SER A 203 1.30 6.06 -21.33
N GLU A 204 1.96 5.06 -21.89
CA GLU A 204 3.39 4.75 -21.76
C GLU A 204 3.93 4.44 -20.35
N ARG A 205 4.42 3.20 -20.21
CA ARG A 205 5.32 2.76 -19.13
C ARG A 205 4.68 2.73 -17.72
N LEU A 206 4.07 1.58 -17.44
CA LEU A 206 4.18 0.86 -16.16
C LEU A 206 5.65 0.58 -15.73
N ALA A 207 6.64 1.15 -16.41
CA ALA A 207 8.06 1.14 -16.06
C ALA A 207 8.52 2.40 -15.29
N PHE A 208 7.62 3.34 -14.96
CA PHE A 208 8.00 4.57 -14.23
C PHE A 208 7.41 4.74 -12.82
N ILE A 209 6.65 3.76 -12.33
CA ILE A 209 6.31 3.68 -10.90
C ILE A 209 7.18 2.58 -10.31
N HIS A 210 8.34 2.97 -9.78
CA HIS A 210 9.03 2.10 -8.84
C HIS A 210 8.02 1.78 -7.70
N SER A 211 7.63 0.51 -7.64
CA SER A 211 7.00 -0.14 -6.48
C SER A 211 5.57 0.33 -6.14
N VAL A 212 4.57 -0.08 -6.94
CA VAL A 212 3.22 -0.29 -6.39
C VAL A 212 3.28 -1.57 -5.56
N PHE A 213 3.25 -1.44 -4.23
CA PHE A 213 3.19 -2.62 -3.36
C PHE A 213 1.75 -3.09 -3.26
N PHE A 214 1.42 -4.15 -3.99
CA PHE A 214 0.20 -4.90 -3.76
C PHE A 214 0.33 -5.61 -2.42
N LEU A 215 -0.53 -5.36 -1.43
CA LEU A 215 -0.62 -6.25 -0.29
C LEU A 215 -1.39 -7.50 -0.71
N SER A 216 -0.71 -8.61 -1.03
CA SER A 216 -1.41 -9.78 -1.61
C SER A 216 -1.96 -10.78 -0.61
N ARG A 217 -1.50 -10.81 0.66
CA ARG A 217 -2.03 -11.77 1.65
C ARG A 217 -1.57 -11.46 3.05
N PHE A 218 -2.39 -11.85 4.04
CA PHE A 218 -1.95 -11.96 5.43
C PHE A 218 -1.65 -13.40 5.75
N HIS A 219 -0.44 -13.68 6.21
CA HIS A 219 -0.16 -14.97 6.81
C HIS A 219 -0.46 -14.88 8.31
N ARG A 220 -1.64 -15.37 8.73
CA ARG A 220 -1.93 -15.67 10.13
C ARG A 220 -1.33 -17.03 10.46
N THR A 221 -0.27 -17.07 11.25
CA THR A 221 0.12 -18.30 11.95
C THR A 221 -0.79 -18.47 13.16
N THR A 222 -1.53 -19.57 13.19
CA THR A 222 -2.36 -20.02 14.31
C THR A 222 -1.50 -20.08 15.57
N ILE A 223 -1.72 -19.16 16.50
CA ILE A 223 -1.23 -19.29 17.88
C ILE A 223 -2.20 -20.25 18.56
N LEU A 224 -1.76 -21.51 18.71
CA LEU A 224 -2.36 -22.49 19.63
C LEU A 224 -2.02 -22.11 21.07
#